data_AF-A0AAE3YL59-F1
#
_entry.id   AF-A0AAE3YL59-F1
#
_cell.length_a   1.000
_cell.length_b   1.000
_cell.length_c   1.000
_cell.angle_alpha   90.00
_cell.angle_beta   90.00
_cell.angle_gamma   90.00
#
_symmetry.space_group_name_H-M   'P 1'
#
loop_
_entity.id
_entity.type
_entity.pdbx_description
1 polymer ?
#
loop_
_entity_poly.entity_id
_entity_poly.type
_entity_poly.pdbx_seq_one_letter_code
_entity_poly.pdbx_strand_id
1 'polypeptide(L)'
;MASYRELIRGLAGIDAEVDTHRAEAHEWYARTVANAETKYREAEQRATDAEAGMRAAEHHFQDIDMRVYDAWEEARARLGRVGHHPTPLTPPDGDPRGAEEWLLDAHAQLARSGRRPGLPEQTRNVLVALGVLGGVLAGLAGFGVRAAGRSLGGDLAVVLPVLALLLTLALGPIIALLAAKVYADRRGAVLEPGSVTVLVVSALVAAGLAIVVQNVG
;
A
#
# COMPACT_ATOMS: atom_id res chain seq x y z
N MET A 1 -97.82 42.42 8.52
CA MET A 1 -97.06 42.46 9.79
C MET A 1 -96.99 41.05 10.32
N ALA A 2 -95.80 40.48 10.47
CA ALA A 2 -95.63 39.14 11.02
C ALA A 2 -96.18 39.11 12.46
N SER A 3 -96.84 38.00 12.81
CA SER A 3 -97.32 37.77 14.17
C SER A 3 -96.13 37.59 15.12
N TYR A 4 -96.21 38.09 16.35
CA TYR A 4 -95.20 37.88 17.39
C TYR A 4 -94.80 36.39 17.56
N ARG A 5 -95.75 35.48 17.37
CA ARG A 5 -95.52 34.03 17.41
C ARG A 5 -94.63 33.53 16.25
N GLU A 6 -94.77 34.12 15.07
CA GLU A 6 -93.93 33.80 13.91
C GLU A 6 -92.50 34.30 14.13
N LEU A 7 -92.33 35.49 14.73
CA LEU A 7 -91.01 36.02 15.10
C LEU A 7 -90.31 35.12 16.12
N ILE A 8 -90.99 34.65 17.17
CA ILE A 8 -90.40 33.72 18.15
C ILE A 8 -89.97 32.42 17.49
N ARG A 9 -90.80 31.83 16.61
CA ARG A 9 -90.41 30.60 15.90
C ARG A 9 -89.24 30.82 14.95
N GLY A 10 -89.19 31.98 14.28
CA GLY A 10 -88.07 32.35 13.42
C GLY A 10 -86.77 32.46 14.21
N LEU A 11 -86.79 33.15 15.36
CA LEU A 11 -85.63 33.25 16.26
C LEU A 11 -85.20 31.89 16.79
N ALA A 12 -86.13 31.04 17.25
CA ALA A 12 -85.81 29.69 17.70
C ALA A 12 -85.22 28.81 16.59
N GLY A 13 -85.67 28.99 15.35
CA GLY A 13 -85.10 28.32 14.18
C GLY A 13 -83.67 28.76 13.90
N ILE A 14 -83.40 30.06 13.96
CA ILE A 14 -82.04 30.62 13.77
C ILE A 14 -81.10 30.14 14.87
N ASP A 15 -81.54 30.13 16.14
CA ASP A 15 -80.72 29.63 17.25
C ASP A 15 -80.34 28.15 17.05
N ALA A 16 -81.29 27.31 16.62
CA ALA A 16 -81.01 25.90 16.34
C ALA A 16 -80.05 25.69 15.16
N GLU A 17 -80.15 26.52 14.12
CA GLU A 17 -79.22 26.51 12.98
C GLU A 17 -77.81 26.94 13.40
N VAL A 18 -77.70 28.02 14.19
CA VAL A 18 -76.42 28.48 14.75
C VAL A 18 -75.76 27.41 15.63
N ASP A 19 -76.52 26.72 16.47
CA ASP A 19 -75.99 25.64 17.31
C ASP A 19 -75.51 24.45 16.47
N THR A 20 -76.21 24.14 15.38
CA THR A 20 -75.77 23.11 14.41
C THR A 20 -74.44 23.52 13.75
N HIS A 21 -74.33 24.75 13.25
CA HIS A 21 -73.08 25.24 12.65
C HIS A 21 -71.92 25.30 13.65
N ARG A 22 -72.16 25.62 14.91
CA ARG A 22 -71.13 25.56 15.96
C ARG A 22 -70.67 24.13 16.18
N ALA A 23 -71.58 23.17 16.26
CA ALA A 23 -71.24 21.76 16.42
C ALA A 23 -70.39 21.25 15.25
N GLU A 24 -70.78 21.56 14.02
CA GLU A 24 -70.01 21.22 12.81
C GLU A 24 -68.63 21.87 12.80
N ALA A 25 -68.52 23.14 13.18
CA ALA A 25 -67.25 23.86 13.26
C ALA A 25 -66.31 23.23 14.32
N HIS A 26 -66.85 22.84 15.47
CA HIS A 26 -66.09 22.14 16.50
C HIS A 26 -65.60 20.78 16.04
N GLU A 27 -66.45 19.99 15.36
CA GLU A 27 -66.06 18.69 14.83
C GLU A 27 -64.99 18.83 13.74
N TRP A 28 -65.17 19.78 12.82
CA TRP A 28 -64.19 20.05 11.77
C TRP A 28 -62.84 20.50 12.34
N TYR A 29 -62.85 21.37 13.34
CA TYR A 29 -61.63 21.83 14.00
C TYR A 29 -60.92 20.67 14.72
N ALA A 30 -61.66 19.86 15.48
CA ALA A 30 -61.12 18.69 16.17
C ALA A 30 -60.48 17.70 15.18
N ARG A 31 -61.14 17.44 14.05
CA ARG A 31 -60.61 16.56 12.99
C ARG A 31 -59.35 17.14 12.34
N THR A 32 -59.33 18.45 12.11
CA THR A 32 -58.18 19.16 11.51
C THR A 32 -56.98 19.10 12.44
N VAL A 33 -57.16 19.36 13.74
CA VAL A 33 -56.11 19.27 14.76
C VAL A 33 -55.58 17.83 14.86
N ALA A 34 -56.46 16.83 14.91
CA ALA A 34 -56.06 15.43 14.99
C ALA A 34 -55.24 14.98 13.76
N ASN A 35 -55.61 15.45 12.56
CA ASN A 35 -54.87 15.15 11.34
C ASN A 35 -53.50 15.86 11.33
N ALA A 36 -53.46 17.14 11.70
CA ALA A 36 -52.21 17.89 11.82
C ALA A 36 -51.23 17.23 12.81
N GLU A 37 -51.73 16.81 13.98
CA GLU A 37 -50.95 16.11 15.00
C GLU A 37 -50.41 14.75 14.50
N THR A 38 -51.21 14.03 13.71
CA THR A 38 -50.76 12.78 13.09
C THR A 38 -49.66 13.03 12.07
N LYS A 39 -49.83 14.05 11.21
CA LYS A 39 -48.81 14.43 10.22
C LYS A 39 -47.52 14.93 10.85
N TYR A 40 -47.63 15.64 11.97
CA TYR A 40 -46.48 16.09 12.75
C TYR A 40 -45.69 14.90 13.30
N ARG A 41 -46.36 13.94 13.96
CA ARG A 41 -45.72 12.72 14.46
C ARG A 41 -45.08 11.88 13.34
N GLU A 42 -45.75 11.75 12.19
CA GLU A 42 -45.17 11.08 11.01
C GLU A 42 -43.92 11.79 10.47
N ALA A 43 -43.87 13.13 10.55
CA ALA A 43 -42.71 13.90 10.12
C ALA A 43 -41.55 13.80 11.12
N GLU A 44 -41.85 13.85 12.41
CA GLU A 44 -40.88 13.68 13.50
C GLU A 44 -40.22 12.28 13.47
N GLN A 45 -41.02 11.23 13.23
CA GLN A 45 -40.49 9.89 13.05
C GLN A 45 -39.54 9.81 11.85
N ARG A 46 -39.95 10.35 10.69
CA ARG A 46 -39.10 10.38 9.49
C ARG A 46 -37.80 11.15 9.70
N ALA A 47 -37.84 12.26 10.46
CA ALA A 47 -36.65 13.02 10.81
C ALA A 47 -35.71 12.19 11.69
N THR A 48 -36.26 11.53 12.72
CA THR A 48 -35.49 10.65 13.62
C THR A 48 -34.84 9.49 12.86
N ASP A 49 -35.59 8.85 11.95
CA ASP A 49 -35.08 7.75 11.12
C ASP A 49 -33.98 8.23 10.17
N ALA A 50 -34.14 9.42 9.57
CA ALA A 50 -33.13 10.02 8.71
C ALA A 50 -31.85 10.36 9.49
N GLU A 51 -31.96 10.94 10.69
CA GLU A 51 -30.80 11.22 11.56
C GLU A 51 -30.09 9.94 12.00
N ALA A 52 -30.83 8.87 12.29
CA ALA A 52 -30.26 7.56 12.58
C ALA A 52 -29.51 7.00 11.36
N GLY A 53 -30.10 7.10 10.17
CA GLY A 53 -29.47 6.70 8.91
C GLY A 53 -28.19 7.49 8.61
N MET A 54 -28.20 8.81 8.82
CA MET A 54 -27.03 9.66 8.65
C MET A 54 -25.89 9.27 9.60
N ARG A 55 -26.20 9.02 10.89
CA ARG A 55 -25.19 8.56 11.85
C ARG A 55 -24.61 7.19 11.48
N ALA A 56 -25.45 6.26 11.01
CA ALA A 56 -24.98 4.96 10.55
C ALA A 56 -24.07 5.07 9.32
N ALA A 57 -24.42 5.93 8.35
CA ALA A 57 -23.61 6.19 7.18
C ALA A 57 -22.26 6.84 7.54
N GLU A 58 -22.25 7.80 8.46
CA GLU A 58 -21.04 8.44 8.97
C GLU A 58 -20.11 7.43 9.64
N HIS A 59 -20.64 6.55 10.50
CA HIS A 59 -19.85 5.49 11.12
C HIS A 59 -19.25 4.53 10.10
N HIS A 60 -20.02 4.17 9.06
CA HIS A 60 -19.51 3.31 7.98
C HIS A 60 -18.41 3.98 7.18
N PHE A 61 -18.54 5.28 6.89
CA PHE A 61 -17.50 6.07 6.23
C PHE A 61 -16.21 6.11 7.06
N GLN A 62 -16.32 6.37 8.37
CA GLN A 62 -15.17 6.38 9.29
C GLN A 62 -14.46 5.02 9.36
N ASP A 63 -15.22 3.91 9.35
CA ASP A 63 -14.64 2.56 9.32
C ASP A 63 -13.86 2.31 8.01
N ILE A 64 -14.43 2.69 6.87
CA ILE A 64 -13.76 2.58 5.57
C ILE A 64 -12.47 3.41 5.55
N ASP A 65 -12.51 4.68 6.00
CA ASP A 65 -11.34 5.56 6.03
C ASP A 65 -10.20 4.99 6.89
N MET A 66 -10.53 4.44 8.06
CA MET A 66 -9.56 3.76 8.92
C MET A 66 -8.95 2.54 8.21
N ARG A 67 -9.76 1.72 7.55
CA ARG A 67 -9.28 0.55 6.79
C ARG A 67 -8.42 0.94 5.58
N VAL A 68 -8.76 2.03 4.89
CA VAL A 68 -7.94 2.60 3.81
C VAL A 68 -6.59 3.04 4.37
N TYR A 69 -6.58 3.72 5.52
CA TYR A 69 -5.34 4.14 6.18
C TYR A 69 -4.46 2.94 6.53
N ASP A 70 -5.04 1.90 7.14
CA ASP A 70 -4.33 0.67 7.49
C ASP A 70 -3.75 -0.03 6.25
N ALA A 71 -4.53 -0.14 5.17
CA ALA A 71 -4.06 -0.69 3.90
C ALA A 71 -2.89 0.12 3.31
N TRP A 72 -2.92 1.45 3.46
CA TRP A 72 -1.86 2.32 3.00
C TRP A 72 -0.58 2.20 3.82
N GLU A 73 -0.69 2.12 5.15
CA GLU A 73 0.46 1.86 6.03
C GLU A 73 1.06 0.47 5.73
N GLU A 74 0.23 -0.55 5.52
CA GLU A 74 0.71 -1.87 5.09
C GLU A 74 1.45 -1.81 3.75
N ALA A 75 0.91 -1.05 2.79
CA ALA A 75 1.56 -0.84 1.51
C ALA A 75 2.91 -0.15 1.66
N ARG A 76 2.97 0.92 2.45
CA ARG A 76 4.18 1.68 2.74
C ARG A 76 5.25 0.82 3.42
N ALA A 77 4.85 0.00 4.39
CA ALA A 77 5.74 -0.92 5.08
C ALA A 77 6.35 -1.96 4.12
N ARG A 78 5.56 -2.48 3.16
CA ARG A 78 6.02 -3.48 2.19
C ARG A 78 6.93 -2.91 1.10
N LEU A 79 6.63 -1.71 0.61
CA LEU A 79 7.34 -1.10 -0.52
C LEU A 79 8.60 -0.34 -0.11
N GLY A 80 8.74 -0.03 1.19
CA GLY A 80 9.86 0.74 1.71
C GLY A 80 9.87 2.18 1.18
N ARG A 81 10.94 2.94 1.51
CA ARG A 81 11.09 4.35 1.09
C ARG A 81 11.56 4.53 -0.36
N VAL A 82 11.89 3.46 -1.08
CA VAL A 82 12.68 3.52 -2.34
C VAL A 82 11.96 2.85 -3.54
N GLY A 83 10.85 2.13 -3.30
CA GLY A 83 10.05 1.54 -4.37
C GLY A 83 9.08 2.54 -5.00
N HIS A 84 8.80 2.39 -6.30
CA HIS A 84 7.67 3.08 -6.94
C HIS A 84 6.41 2.86 -6.10
N HIS A 85 5.85 3.95 -5.56
CA HIS A 85 4.57 3.90 -4.90
C HIS A 85 3.54 3.43 -5.93
N PRO A 86 2.71 2.41 -5.62
CA PRO A 86 1.65 1.99 -6.50
C PRO A 86 0.79 3.22 -6.79
N THR A 87 0.60 3.51 -8.07
CA THR A 87 -0.33 4.56 -8.48
C THR A 87 -1.69 4.21 -7.90
N PRO A 88 -2.30 5.09 -7.09
CA PRO A 88 -3.64 4.85 -6.59
C PRO A 88 -4.56 4.56 -7.77
N LEU A 89 -5.25 3.41 -7.74
CA LEU A 89 -6.32 3.16 -8.69
C LEU A 89 -7.49 4.03 -8.26
N THR A 90 -7.65 5.18 -8.92
CA THR A 90 -8.88 5.95 -8.78
C THR A 90 -10.01 5.09 -9.36
N PRO A 91 -11.07 4.81 -8.61
CA PRO A 91 -12.22 4.10 -9.16
C PRO A 91 -12.79 4.90 -10.34
N PRO A 92 -13.05 4.28 -11.49
CA PRO A 92 -13.68 4.95 -12.62
C PRO A 92 -15.07 5.47 -12.22
N ASP A 93 -15.42 6.65 -12.73
CA ASP A 93 -16.73 7.26 -12.49
C ASP A 93 -17.86 6.31 -12.93
N GLY A 94 -18.82 6.09 -12.04
CA GLY A 94 -19.99 5.25 -12.31
C GLY A 94 -19.79 3.75 -12.11
N ASP A 95 -18.70 3.33 -11.46
CA ASP A 95 -18.55 1.93 -11.05
C ASP A 95 -19.64 1.56 -10.01
N PRO A 96 -20.43 0.49 -10.24
CA PRO A 96 -21.46 0.05 -9.28
C PRO A 96 -20.88 -0.57 -8.01
N ARG A 97 -19.57 -0.87 -7.98
CA ARG A 97 -18.92 -1.53 -6.85
C ARG A 97 -18.80 -0.59 -5.65
N GLY A 98 -19.16 -1.10 -4.47
CA GLY A 98 -19.02 -0.38 -3.21
C GLY A 98 -17.56 -0.24 -2.75
N ALA A 99 -17.32 0.68 -1.81
CA ALA A 99 -15.98 0.93 -1.26
C ALA A 99 -15.32 -0.32 -0.67
N GLU A 100 -16.11 -1.25 -0.10
CA GLU A 100 -15.61 -2.51 0.46
C GLU A 100 -15.00 -3.44 -0.61
N GLU A 101 -15.62 -3.52 -1.78
CA GLU A 101 -15.11 -4.35 -2.88
C GLU A 101 -13.80 -3.80 -3.41
N TRP A 102 -13.69 -2.46 -3.50
CA TRP A 102 -12.46 -1.78 -3.86
C TRP A 102 -11.35 -1.99 -2.85
N LEU A 103 -11.65 -1.90 -1.55
CA LEU A 103 -10.71 -2.24 -0.49
C LEU A 103 -10.21 -3.69 -0.61
N LEU A 104 -11.11 -4.63 -0.88
CA LEU A 104 -10.77 -6.04 -1.02
C LEU A 104 -9.85 -6.28 -2.24
N ASP A 105 -10.13 -5.66 -3.38
CA ASP A 105 -9.24 -5.76 -4.55
C ASP A 105 -7.90 -5.06 -4.30
N ALA A 106 -7.87 -3.93 -3.60
CA ALA A 106 -6.64 -3.25 -3.20
C ALA A 106 -5.76 -4.17 -2.32
N HIS A 107 -6.34 -4.85 -1.32
CA HIS A 107 -5.61 -5.84 -0.53
C HIS A 107 -5.12 -7.02 -1.38
N ALA A 108 -5.93 -7.51 -2.32
CA ALA A 108 -5.54 -8.59 -3.22
C ALA A 108 -4.39 -8.17 -4.17
N GLN A 109 -4.40 -6.92 -4.64
CA GLN A 109 -3.30 -6.34 -5.41
C GLN A 109 -2.04 -6.18 -4.54
N LEU A 110 -2.19 -5.74 -3.29
CA LEU A 110 -1.09 -5.63 -2.34
C LEU A 110 -0.43 -6.99 -2.04
N ALA A 111 -1.24 -8.02 -1.87
CA ALA A 111 -0.78 -9.40 -1.68
C ALA A 111 -0.03 -9.94 -2.92
N ARG A 112 -0.42 -9.49 -4.13
CA ARG A 112 0.27 -9.81 -5.38
C ARG A 112 1.59 -9.05 -5.53
N SER A 113 1.60 -7.75 -5.22
CA SER A 113 2.78 -6.88 -5.38
C SER A 113 3.87 -7.12 -4.33
N GLY A 114 3.49 -7.64 -3.15
CA GLY A 114 4.43 -8.06 -2.10
C GLY A 114 5.32 -9.27 -2.48
N ARG A 115 5.00 -10.01 -3.55
CA ARG A 115 5.93 -11.00 -4.14
C ARG A 115 6.99 -10.24 -4.91
N ARG A 116 8.09 -9.88 -4.23
CA ARG A 116 9.30 -9.40 -4.91
C ARG A 116 9.65 -10.40 -6.02
N PRO A 117 9.64 -10.02 -7.30
CA PRO A 117 10.10 -10.92 -8.34
C PRO A 117 11.56 -11.27 -8.01
N GLY A 118 11.87 -12.57 -8.01
CA GLY A 118 13.25 -13.03 -7.88
C GLY A 118 14.12 -12.29 -8.89
N LEU A 119 15.35 -11.94 -8.49
CA LEU A 119 16.29 -11.17 -9.33
C LEU A 119 16.25 -11.71 -10.76
N PRO A 120 15.94 -10.87 -11.77
CA PRO A 120 15.80 -11.34 -13.14
C PRO A 120 17.07 -12.07 -13.56
N GLU A 121 16.95 -13.10 -14.40
CA GLU A 121 18.08 -13.95 -14.82
C GLU A 121 19.27 -13.13 -15.37
N GLN A 122 18.98 -11.97 -15.96
CA GLN A 122 19.99 -10.99 -16.38
C GLN A 122 20.84 -10.44 -15.22
N THR A 123 20.29 -10.21 -14.02
CA THR A 123 21.06 -9.76 -12.86
C THR A 123 21.99 -10.84 -12.32
N ARG A 124 21.59 -12.11 -12.43
CA ARG A 124 22.48 -13.25 -12.14
C ARG A 124 23.68 -13.24 -13.09
N ASN A 125 23.48 -12.96 -14.38
CA ASN A 125 24.56 -12.86 -15.36
C ASN A 125 25.49 -11.67 -15.08
N VAL A 126 24.95 -10.52 -14.65
CA VAL A 126 25.75 -9.36 -14.26
C VAL A 126 26.59 -9.65 -13.01
N LEU A 127 26.02 -10.35 -12.01
CA LEU A 127 26.77 -10.77 -10.82
C LEU A 127 27.90 -11.75 -11.16
N VAL A 128 27.66 -12.70 -12.07
CA VAL A 128 28.68 -13.62 -12.58
C VAL A 128 29.78 -12.84 -13.31
N ALA A 129 29.41 -11.90 -14.20
CA ALA A 129 30.36 -11.07 -14.92
C ALA A 129 31.21 -10.23 -13.95
N LEU A 130 30.61 -9.66 -12.91
CA LEU A 130 31.33 -8.88 -11.89
C LEU A 130 32.29 -9.75 -11.07
N GLY A 131 31.87 -10.96 -10.70
CA GLY A 131 32.70 -11.94 -10.00
C GLY A 131 33.90 -12.39 -10.85
N VAL A 132 33.69 -12.65 -12.14
CA VAL A 132 34.76 -12.98 -13.10
C VAL A 132 35.73 -11.81 -13.23
N LEU A 133 35.22 -10.59 -13.39
CA LEU A 133 36.04 -9.39 -13.58
C LEU A 133 36.88 -9.08 -12.32
N GLY A 134 36.30 -9.25 -11.13
CA GLY A 134 37.02 -9.17 -9.85
C GLY A 134 38.12 -10.24 -9.72
N GLY A 135 37.85 -11.48 -10.14
CA GLY A 135 38.83 -12.56 -10.16
C GLY A 135 40.00 -12.30 -11.13
N VAL A 136 39.70 -11.77 -12.33
CA VAL A 136 40.73 -11.40 -13.32
C VAL A 136 41.63 -10.27 -12.80
N LEU A 137 41.04 -9.23 -12.20
CA LEU A 137 41.80 -8.12 -11.63
C LEU A 137 42.71 -8.59 -10.48
N ALA A 138 42.22 -9.47 -9.62
CA ALA A 138 43.02 -10.07 -8.56
C ALA A 138 44.19 -10.89 -9.13
N GLY A 139 43.94 -11.71 -10.17
CA GLY A 139 44.97 -12.49 -10.85
C GLY A 139 46.07 -11.62 -11.47
N LEU A 140 45.70 -10.50 -12.10
CA LEU A 140 46.64 -9.53 -12.67
C LEU A 140 47.47 -8.82 -11.57
N ALA A 141 46.85 -8.45 -10.45
CA ALA A 141 47.55 -7.88 -9.31
C ALA A 141 48.58 -8.87 -8.72
N GLY A 142 48.19 -10.14 -8.56
CA GLY A 142 49.09 -11.20 -8.11
C GLY A 142 50.26 -11.44 -9.07
N PHE A 143 50.02 -11.35 -10.38
CA PHE A 143 51.07 -11.43 -11.39
C PHE A 143 52.05 -10.26 -11.32
N GLY A 144 51.54 -9.03 -11.16
CA GLY A 144 52.35 -7.82 -11.02
C GLY A 144 53.25 -7.84 -9.79
N VAL A 145 52.71 -8.30 -8.65
CA VAL A 145 53.48 -8.48 -7.40
C VAL A 145 54.59 -9.53 -7.59
N ARG A 146 54.30 -10.66 -8.24
CA ARG A 146 55.33 -11.68 -8.54
C ARG A 146 56.40 -11.17 -9.51
N ALA A 147 56.02 -10.42 -10.53
CA ALA A 147 56.96 -9.84 -11.50
C ALA A 147 57.90 -8.83 -10.82
N ALA A 148 57.38 -7.98 -9.92
CA ALA A 148 58.18 -7.06 -9.11
C ALA A 148 59.07 -7.79 -8.08
N GLY A 149 58.61 -8.92 -7.52
CA GLY A 149 59.41 -9.74 -6.61
C GLY A 149 60.66 -10.36 -7.25
N ARG A 150 60.61 -10.67 -8.55
CA ARG A 150 61.76 -11.22 -9.30
C ARG A 150 62.83 -10.17 -9.58
N SER A 151 62.48 -8.88 -9.69
CA SER A 151 63.44 -7.81 -9.97
C SER A 151 64.11 -7.23 -8.72
N LEU A 152 63.51 -7.42 -7.53
CA LEU A 152 63.96 -6.77 -6.30
C LEU A 152 64.87 -7.61 -5.39
N GLY A 153 65.05 -8.92 -5.65
CA GLY A 153 66.09 -9.80 -5.07
C GLY A 153 66.35 -9.73 -3.54
N GLY A 154 65.99 -10.79 -2.80
CA GLY A 154 66.31 -10.91 -1.36
C GLY A 154 65.23 -11.66 -0.57
N ASP A 155 65.24 -11.55 0.76
CA ASP A 155 64.29 -12.16 1.71
C ASP A 155 62.81 -11.83 1.39
N LEU A 156 62.58 -10.74 0.64
CA LEU A 156 61.29 -10.37 0.05
C LEU A 156 60.74 -11.40 -0.94
N ALA A 157 61.59 -12.18 -1.63
CA ALA A 157 61.15 -13.20 -2.60
C ALA A 157 60.42 -14.38 -1.93
N VAL A 158 60.63 -14.59 -0.64
CA VAL A 158 59.95 -15.64 0.16
C VAL A 158 58.63 -15.12 0.72
N VAL A 159 58.55 -13.83 1.07
CA VAL A 159 57.37 -13.22 1.71
C VAL A 159 56.35 -12.68 0.68
N LEU A 160 56.80 -12.18 -0.47
CA LEU A 160 55.92 -11.65 -1.52
C LEU A 160 54.89 -12.65 -2.08
N PRO A 161 55.22 -13.93 -2.30
CA PRO A 161 54.24 -14.90 -2.81
C PRO A 161 53.08 -15.11 -1.84
N VAL A 162 53.38 -15.10 -0.53
CA VAL A 162 52.38 -15.26 0.54
C VAL A 162 51.52 -14.00 0.66
N LEU A 163 52.13 -12.81 0.58
CA LEU A 163 51.41 -11.54 0.52
C LEU A 163 50.55 -11.42 -0.73
N ALA A 164 51.04 -11.86 -1.89
CA ALA A 164 50.26 -11.91 -3.12
C ALA A 164 49.07 -12.87 -2.96
N LEU A 165 49.27 -14.04 -2.36
CA LEU A 165 48.17 -14.98 -2.08
C LEU A 165 47.14 -14.37 -1.13
N LEU A 166 47.58 -13.72 -0.05
CA LEU A 166 46.71 -13.01 0.89
C LEU A 166 45.93 -11.87 0.22
N LEU A 167 46.59 -11.07 -0.60
CA LEU A 167 45.95 -9.96 -1.31
C LEU A 167 44.95 -10.47 -2.36
N THR A 168 45.33 -11.49 -3.13
CA THR A 168 44.50 -12.05 -4.21
C THR A 168 43.27 -12.77 -3.64
N LEU A 169 43.47 -13.53 -2.56
CA LEU A 169 42.43 -14.36 -1.95
C LEU A 169 41.52 -13.58 -1.00
N ALA A 170 42.05 -12.58 -0.28
CA ALA A 170 41.27 -11.81 0.69
C ALA A 170 40.60 -10.57 0.06
N LEU A 171 41.30 -9.80 -0.79
CA LEU A 171 40.72 -8.54 -1.31
C LEU A 171 39.73 -8.77 -2.46
N GLY A 172 39.94 -9.78 -3.30
CA GLY A 172 39.07 -10.07 -4.45
C GLY A 172 37.59 -10.26 -4.05
N PRO A 173 37.28 -11.20 -3.12
CA PRO A 173 35.91 -11.44 -2.69
C PRO A 173 35.29 -10.24 -1.96
N ILE A 174 36.09 -9.51 -1.17
CA ILE A 174 35.61 -8.35 -0.39
C ILE A 174 35.26 -7.17 -1.31
N ILE A 175 36.08 -6.87 -2.31
CA ILE A 175 35.80 -5.81 -3.29
C ILE A 175 34.59 -6.19 -4.15
N ALA A 176 34.48 -7.45 -4.57
CA ALA A 176 33.32 -7.94 -5.29
C ALA A 176 32.02 -7.84 -4.47
N LEU A 177 32.08 -8.15 -3.17
CA LEU A 177 30.97 -8.00 -2.23
C LEU A 177 30.57 -6.53 -2.04
N LEU A 178 31.53 -5.62 -1.91
CA LEU A 178 31.30 -4.18 -1.80
C LEU A 178 30.65 -3.62 -3.07
N ALA A 179 31.14 -3.99 -4.25
CA ALA A 179 30.58 -3.57 -5.52
C ALA A 179 29.17 -4.13 -5.75
N ALA A 180 28.94 -5.40 -5.41
CA ALA A 180 27.62 -6.03 -5.46
C ALA A 180 26.64 -5.37 -4.49
N LYS A 181 27.09 -5.00 -3.29
CA LYS A 181 26.28 -4.27 -2.30
C LYS A 181 25.92 -2.86 -2.78
N VAL A 182 26.89 -2.09 -3.27
CA VAL A 182 26.64 -0.74 -3.81
C VAL A 182 25.70 -0.79 -5.02
N TYR A 183 25.83 -1.81 -5.87
CA TYR A 183 24.93 -2.01 -7.01
C TYR A 183 23.50 -2.39 -6.57
N ALA A 184 23.37 -3.26 -5.57
CA ALA A 184 22.09 -3.67 -5.01
C ALA A 184 21.39 -2.54 -4.25
N ASP A 185 22.13 -1.77 -3.44
CA ASP A 185 21.63 -0.59 -2.73
C ASP A 185 21.14 0.49 -3.71
N ARG A 186 21.85 0.71 -4.83
CA ARG A 186 21.39 1.63 -5.89
C ARG A 186 20.15 1.15 -6.65
N ARG A 187 19.91 -0.16 -6.68
CA ARG A 187 18.77 -0.77 -7.38
C ARG A 187 17.60 -1.11 -6.44
N GLY A 188 17.72 -0.82 -5.13
CA GLY A 188 16.71 -1.15 -4.13
C GLY A 188 16.46 -2.65 -3.95
N ALA A 189 17.43 -3.49 -4.31
CA ALA A 189 17.30 -4.95 -4.27
C ALA A 189 18.00 -5.53 -3.04
N VAL A 190 17.36 -6.49 -2.36
CA VAL A 190 17.98 -7.22 -1.24
C VAL A 190 18.80 -8.38 -1.80
N LEU A 191 20.08 -8.46 -1.45
CA LEU A 191 20.90 -9.63 -1.81
C LEU A 191 20.35 -10.86 -1.11
N GLU A 192 19.79 -11.80 -1.88
CA GLU A 192 19.43 -13.10 -1.35
C GLU A 192 20.69 -13.90 -0.95
N PRO A 193 20.63 -14.69 0.14
CA PRO A 193 21.76 -15.50 0.61
C PRO A 193 22.34 -16.39 -0.50
N GLY A 194 21.49 -16.92 -1.38
CA GLY A 194 21.91 -17.75 -2.51
C GLY A 194 22.77 -17.01 -3.54
N SER A 195 22.49 -15.73 -3.79
CA SER A 195 23.27 -14.91 -4.72
C SER A 195 24.66 -14.57 -4.18
N VAL A 196 24.77 -14.37 -2.86
CA VAL A 196 26.06 -14.18 -2.17
C VAL A 196 26.92 -15.43 -2.32
N THR A 197 26.35 -16.62 -2.13
CA THR A 197 27.08 -17.88 -2.27
C THR A 197 27.61 -18.08 -3.69
N VAL A 198 26.80 -17.80 -4.71
CA VAL A 198 27.21 -17.92 -6.11
C VAL A 198 28.33 -16.92 -6.46
N LEU A 199 28.24 -15.68 -5.98
CA LEU A 199 29.28 -14.67 -6.17
C LEU A 199 30.61 -15.10 -5.52
N VAL A 200 30.57 -15.57 -4.28
CA VAL A 200 31.76 -16.02 -3.56
C VAL A 200 32.38 -17.25 -4.23
N VAL A 201 31.57 -18.24 -4.61
CA VAL A 201 32.05 -19.45 -5.28
C VAL A 201 32.67 -19.13 -6.64
N SER A 202 32.01 -18.30 -7.45
CA SER A 202 32.55 -17.89 -8.76
C SER A 202 33.86 -17.10 -8.64
N ALA A 203 33.95 -16.17 -7.68
CA ALA A 203 35.18 -15.43 -7.41
C ALA A 203 36.32 -16.35 -6.96
N LEU A 204 36.04 -17.33 -6.10
CA LEU A 204 37.02 -18.32 -5.64
C LEU A 204 37.48 -19.24 -6.77
N VAL A 205 36.56 -19.70 -7.62
CA VAL A 205 36.90 -20.55 -8.79
C VAL A 205 37.77 -19.77 -9.76
N ALA A 206 37.42 -18.52 -10.08
CA ALA A 206 38.21 -17.67 -10.97
C ALA A 206 39.61 -17.39 -10.40
N ALA A 207 39.71 -17.08 -9.11
CA ALA A 207 40.99 -16.86 -8.44
C ALA A 207 41.85 -18.14 -8.41
N GLY A 208 41.25 -19.29 -8.10
CA GLY A 208 41.93 -20.58 -8.11
C GLY A 208 42.45 -20.95 -9.51
N LEU A 209 41.64 -20.72 -10.55
CA LEU A 209 42.04 -21.00 -11.93
C LEU A 209 43.17 -20.07 -12.40
N ALA A 210 43.13 -18.80 -12.02
CA ALA A 210 44.23 -17.87 -12.29
C ALA A 210 45.54 -18.30 -11.62
N ILE A 211 45.47 -18.80 -10.38
CA ILE A 211 46.65 -19.33 -9.67
C ILE A 211 47.20 -20.58 -10.36
N VAL A 212 46.34 -21.51 -10.81
CA VAL A 212 46.76 -22.73 -11.51
C VAL A 212 47.45 -22.39 -12.84
N VAL A 213 46.85 -21.50 -13.65
CA VAL A 213 47.44 -21.06 -14.92
C VAL A 213 48.81 -20.42 -14.70
N GLN A 214 48.96 -19.62 -13.64
CA GLN A 214 50.24 -18.99 -13.29
C GLN A 214 51.31 -19.96 -12.78
N ASN A 215 50.94 -21.18 -12.36
CA ASN A 215 51.88 -22.18 -11.83
C ASN A 215 52.33 -23.21 -12.88
N VAL A 216 51.65 -23.25 -14.05
CA VAL A 216 51.92 -24.19 -15.14
C VAL A 216 52.74 -23.54 -16.27
N GLY A 217 52.89 -22.21 -16.28
CA GLY A 217 53.75 -21.47 -17.22
C GLY A 217 54.97 -20.86 -16.53
#